data_AF-A0A7S1A9T5-F1
#
_entry.id   AF-A0A7S1A9T5-F1
#
_cell.length_a   1.000
_cell.length_b   1.000
_cell.length_c   1.000
_cell.angle_alpha   90.00
_cell.angle_beta   90.00
_cell.angle_gamma   90.00
#
_symmetry.space_group_name_H-M   'P 1'
#
loop_
_entity.id
_entity.type
_entity.pdbx_description
1 polymer ?
#
loop_
_entity_poly.entity_id
_entity_poly.type
_entity_poly.pdbx_seq_one_letter_code
_entity_poly.pdbx_strand_id
1 'polypeptide(L)'
;MVAVEDVLTDSLSATIREWFDPNFDHAFLNLNTISVPEINKPIPRRWVDEVQIDEGCFRADEFDFEGNTAGNWNAEGRQRLREAVARLELTEEQMAHPTLERMTRQELATEKRRVKQELKRYDADFRRQFSRLPSHTEKEPMRPLYVYYRRLKGMITQAEQSRHRRSGGSGDESRFGQRESLATIPDLEDTPRARRAHNVEEQITGLEARLESLQNEKGHVRQTLQAFQERFVSENNRKIRFHKDILPIEREYRMYKNLKEEIAKVESQLRDLKN
;
A
#
# COMPACT_ATOMS: atom_id res chain seq x y z
N MET A 1 41.43 -41.78 -28.56
CA MET A 1 40.24 -41.18 -27.90
C MET A 1 40.11 -39.79 -28.46
N VAL A 2 39.02 -39.47 -29.15
CA VAL A 2 38.77 -38.09 -29.62
C VAL A 2 38.41 -37.26 -28.39
N ALA A 3 39.03 -36.08 -28.22
CA ALA A 3 38.70 -35.22 -27.09
C ALA A 3 37.26 -34.73 -27.25
N VAL A 4 36.50 -34.68 -26.15
CA VAL A 4 35.09 -34.25 -26.16
C VAL A 4 34.95 -32.81 -26.72
N GLU A 5 35.99 -31.99 -26.55
CA GLU A 5 36.07 -30.62 -27.05
C GLU A 5 36.09 -30.56 -28.59
N ASP A 6 36.77 -31.51 -29.25
CA ASP A 6 36.83 -31.58 -30.71
C ASP A 6 35.45 -31.94 -31.29
N VAL A 7 34.74 -32.87 -30.65
CA VAL A 7 33.39 -33.31 -31.08
C VAL A 7 32.37 -32.17 -30.97
N LEU A 8 32.43 -31.38 -29.90
CA LEU A 8 31.51 -30.25 -29.70
C LEU A 8 31.81 -29.10 -30.66
N THR A 9 33.10 -28.83 -30.89
CA THR A 9 33.52 -27.81 -31.85
C THR A 9 33.04 -28.16 -33.25
N ASP A 10 33.27 -29.39 -33.70
CA ASP A 10 32.85 -29.85 -35.02
C ASP A 10 31.32 -29.83 -35.20
N SER A 11 30.57 -30.27 -34.18
CA SER A 11 29.12 -30.25 -34.22
C SER A 11 28.57 -28.82 -34.29
N LEU A 12 29.12 -27.89 -33.51
CA LEU A 12 28.67 -26.50 -33.49
C LEU A 12 29.00 -25.80 -34.81
N SER A 13 30.22 -25.98 -35.32
CA SER A 13 30.65 -25.41 -36.60
C SER A 13 29.83 -25.94 -37.77
N ALA A 14 29.46 -27.23 -37.75
CA ALA A 14 28.56 -27.80 -38.76
C ALA A 14 27.18 -27.14 -38.74
N THR A 15 26.55 -27.02 -37.57
CA THR A 15 25.22 -26.39 -37.45
C THR A 15 25.21 -24.92 -37.86
N ILE A 16 26.25 -24.16 -37.48
CA ILE A 16 26.32 -22.73 -37.80
C ILE A 16 26.55 -22.50 -39.30
N ARG A 17 27.33 -23.35 -39.97
CA ARG A 17 27.56 -23.23 -41.42
C ARG A 17 26.28 -23.38 -42.25
N GLU A 18 25.28 -24.11 -41.77
CA GLU A 18 23.98 -24.22 -42.45
C GLU A 18 23.15 -22.94 -42.38
N TRP A 19 23.48 -22.00 -41.49
CA TRP A 19 22.70 -20.77 -41.30
C TRP A 19 23.16 -19.61 -42.19
N PHE A 20 24.34 -19.72 -42.80
CA PHE A 20 24.94 -18.67 -43.62
C PHE A 20 25.12 -19.12 -45.06
N ASP A 21 25.22 -18.14 -45.97
CA ASP A 21 25.51 -18.43 -47.37
C ASP A 21 26.83 -19.21 -47.50
N PRO A 22 26.94 -20.18 -48.43
CA PRO A 22 28.15 -21.01 -48.58
C PRO A 22 29.43 -20.22 -48.87
N ASN A 23 29.29 -18.98 -49.34
CA ASN A 23 30.39 -18.08 -49.69
C ASN A 23 30.70 -17.07 -48.57
N PHE A 24 30.01 -17.14 -47.44
CA PHE A 24 30.26 -16.25 -46.32
C PHE A 24 31.46 -16.76 -45.54
N ASP A 25 32.60 -16.07 -45.68
CA ASP A 25 33.80 -16.33 -44.89
C ASP A 25 33.99 -15.21 -43.87
N HIS A 26 34.11 -15.58 -42.61
CA HIS A 26 34.36 -14.66 -41.52
C HIS A 26 35.08 -15.38 -40.39
N ALA A 27 35.98 -14.67 -39.72
CA ALA A 27 36.71 -15.18 -38.56
C ALA A 27 35.82 -15.74 -37.42
N PHE A 28 34.51 -15.44 -37.40
CA PHE A 28 33.61 -15.97 -36.38
C PHE A 28 33.20 -17.42 -36.68
N LEU A 29 33.37 -17.92 -37.92
CA LEU A 29 33.05 -19.31 -38.28
C LEU A 29 34.12 -20.29 -37.75
N ASN A 30 35.29 -19.78 -37.39
CA ASN A 30 36.38 -20.52 -36.76
C ASN A 30 36.23 -20.45 -35.22
N LEU A 31 35.07 -20.91 -34.72
CA LEU A 31 34.83 -20.97 -33.28
C LEU A 31 35.70 -22.07 -32.68
N ASN A 32 36.58 -21.69 -31.76
CA ASN A 32 37.24 -22.64 -30.88
C ASN A 32 36.49 -22.66 -29.55
N THR A 33 36.02 -23.82 -29.11
CA THR A 33 35.47 -23.93 -27.76
C THR A 33 36.59 -23.75 -26.73
N ILE A 34 36.43 -22.81 -25.80
CA ILE A 34 37.36 -22.64 -24.69
C ILE A 34 36.72 -23.27 -23.46
N SER A 35 37.37 -24.29 -22.90
CA SER A 35 36.99 -24.87 -21.62
C SER A 35 37.36 -23.89 -20.50
N VAL A 36 36.34 -23.25 -19.90
CA VAL A 36 36.54 -22.32 -18.79
C VAL A 36 36.53 -23.13 -17.48
N PRO A 37 37.60 -23.08 -16.67
CA PRO A 37 37.63 -23.76 -15.37
C PRO A 37 36.47 -23.32 -14.47
N GLU A 38 35.85 -24.26 -13.74
CA GLU A 38 34.68 -23.98 -12.87
C GLU A 38 34.90 -22.88 -11.82
N ILE A 39 36.17 -22.60 -11.49
CA ILE A 39 36.56 -21.54 -10.56
C ILE A 39 36.26 -20.14 -11.10
N ASN A 40 36.23 -19.99 -12.42
CA ASN A 40 35.93 -18.75 -13.12
C ASN A 40 34.54 -18.84 -13.73
N LYS A 41 33.49 -18.69 -12.91
CA LYS A 41 32.13 -18.54 -13.44
C LYS A 41 32.05 -17.17 -14.14
N PRO A 42 31.97 -17.12 -15.49
CA PRO A 42 31.94 -15.84 -16.21
C PRO A 42 30.61 -15.10 -16.00
N ILE A 43 29.60 -15.82 -15.53
CA ILE A 43 28.27 -15.30 -15.23
C ILE A 43 28.30 -14.80 -13.78
N PRO A 44 28.07 -13.50 -13.53
CA PRO A 44 27.94 -12.97 -12.17
C PRO A 44 26.90 -13.78 -11.39
N ARG A 45 27.20 -14.14 -10.13
CA ARG A 45 26.30 -14.95 -9.26
C ARG A 45 24.84 -14.47 -9.28
N ARG A 46 24.62 -13.15 -9.34
CA ARG A 46 23.31 -12.50 -9.50
C ARG A 46 22.44 -12.98 -10.67
N TRP A 47 23.01 -13.63 -11.68
CA TRP A 47 22.28 -14.13 -12.85
C TRP A 47 22.07 -15.65 -12.83
N VAL A 48 22.81 -16.37 -11.97
CA VAL A 48 22.73 -17.82 -11.81
C VAL A 48 21.80 -18.17 -10.65
N ASP A 49 21.77 -17.34 -9.62
CA ASP A 49 20.84 -17.50 -8.51
C ASP A 49 19.45 -17.06 -8.99
N GLU A 50 18.47 -17.96 -8.92
CA GLU A 50 17.07 -17.64 -9.17
C GLU A 50 16.68 -16.46 -8.27
N VAL A 51 16.48 -15.28 -8.87
CA VAL A 51 15.97 -14.12 -8.14
C VAL A 51 14.53 -14.43 -7.77
N GLN A 52 14.39 -15.11 -6.63
CA GLN A 52 13.13 -15.23 -5.92
C GLN A 52 12.65 -13.79 -5.74
N ILE A 53 11.44 -13.50 -6.23
CA ILE A 53 10.89 -12.17 -6.02
C ILE A 53 10.81 -12.01 -4.51
N ASP A 54 11.56 -11.03 -3.99
CA ASP A 54 11.71 -10.78 -2.57
C ASP A 54 10.31 -10.81 -1.92
N GLU A 55 10.08 -11.75 -1.01
CA GLU A 55 8.77 -12.00 -0.37
C GLU A 55 8.25 -10.75 0.38
N GLY A 56 9.11 -9.73 0.56
CA GLY A 56 8.73 -8.41 1.04
C GLY A 56 7.93 -7.53 0.05
N CYS A 57 8.00 -7.80 -1.26
CA CYS A 57 7.26 -7.04 -2.28
C CYS A 57 5.90 -7.68 -2.64
N PHE A 58 5.76 -8.98 -2.34
CA PHE A 58 4.51 -9.74 -2.37
C PHE A 58 3.99 -9.94 -0.95
N ARG A 59 3.82 -8.85 -0.17
CA ARG A 59 3.01 -8.97 1.05
C ARG A 59 1.64 -9.50 0.63
N ALA A 60 1.34 -10.71 1.07
CA ALA A 60 0.06 -11.38 0.93
C ALA A 60 -1.12 -10.56 1.49
N ASP A 61 -0.84 -9.43 2.14
CA ASP A 61 -1.81 -8.44 2.63
C ASP A 61 -2.45 -7.59 1.50
N GLU A 62 -1.99 -7.65 0.24
CA GLU A 62 -2.49 -6.74 -0.82
C GLU A 62 -3.17 -7.41 -2.03
N PHE A 63 -3.08 -8.73 -2.14
CA PHE A 63 -3.93 -9.55 -3.00
C PHE A 63 -4.77 -10.44 -2.08
N ASP A 64 -5.72 -9.81 -1.37
CA ASP A 64 -6.73 -10.51 -0.59
C ASP A 64 -7.57 -11.37 -1.55
N PHE A 65 -7.10 -12.61 -1.72
CA PHE A 65 -7.80 -13.76 -2.23
C PHE A 65 -8.99 -14.00 -1.30
N GLU A 66 -10.18 -13.54 -1.70
CA GLU A 66 -11.44 -13.84 -1.03
C GLU A 66 -11.77 -15.34 -1.16
N GLY A 67 -11.02 -16.17 -0.44
CA GLY A 67 -11.40 -17.54 -0.16
C GLY A 67 -12.51 -17.53 0.87
N ASN A 68 -13.77 -17.47 0.41
CA ASN A 68 -15.07 -17.96 0.92
C ASN A 68 -15.22 -18.46 2.39
N THR A 69 -14.40 -18.00 3.34
CA THR A 69 -14.41 -18.36 4.77
C THR A 69 -14.71 -17.16 5.66
N ALA A 70 -14.67 -15.95 5.09
CA ALA A 70 -14.98 -14.68 5.78
C ALA A 70 -16.44 -14.59 6.27
N GLY A 71 -17.37 -15.32 5.65
CA GLY A 71 -18.79 -15.30 6.02
C GLY A 71 -19.04 -15.71 7.47
N ASN A 72 -18.34 -16.75 7.96
CA ASN A 72 -18.54 -17.25 9.31
C ASN A 72 -17.87 -16.35 10.36
N TRP A 73 -16.69 -15.83 10.03
CA TRP A 73 -15.95 -14.94 10.93
C TRP A 73 -16.59 -13.56 11.08
N ASN A 74 -17.36 -13.08 10.10
CA ASN A 74 -18.12 -11.83 10.23
C ASN A 74 -19.26 -11.94 11.26
N ALA A 75 -19.93 -13.10 11.34
CA ALA A 75 -20.93 -13.36 12.35
C ALA A 75 -20.29 -13.50 13.75
N GLU A 76 -19.20 -14.27 13.84
CA GLU A 76 -18.43 -14.42 15.09
C GLU A 76 -17.76 -13.11 15.52
N GLY A 77 -17.34 -12.28 14.58
CA GLY A 77 -16.71 -10.98 14.81
C GLY A 77 -17.65 -10.00 15.51
N ARG A 78 -18.94 -9.99 15.14
CA ARG A 78 -19.96 -9.18 15.84
C ARG A 78 -20.19 -9.65 17.28
N GLN A 79 -20.16 -10.96 17.51
CA GLN A 79 -20.26 -11.54 18.86
C GLN A 79 -19.03 -11.17 19.70
N ARG A 80 -17.82 -11.30 19.13
CA ARG A 80 -16.56 -10.93 19.77
C ARG A 80 -16.46 -9.45 20.08
N LEU A 81 -17.02 -8.59 19.22
CA LEU A 81 -17.16 -7.16 19.51
C LEU A 81 -18.02 -6.97 20.77
N ARG A 82 -19.22 -7.57 20.83
CA ARG A 82 -20.10 -7.45 22.02
C ARG A 82 -19.40 -7.92 23.29
N GLU A 83 -18.66 -9.03 23.24
CA GLU A 83 -17.90 -9.54 24.38
C GLU A 83 -16.72 -8.64 24.77
N ALA A 84 -16.04 -8.02 23.81
CA ALA A 84 -14.98 -7.05 24.08
C ALA A 84 -15.55 -5.78 24.71
N VAL A 85 -16.69 -5.30 24.21
CA VAL A 85 -17.41 -4.13 24.75
C VAL A 85 -17.89 -4.40 26.18
N ALA A 86 -18.47 -5.58 26.44
CA ALA A 86 -18.87 -5.98 27.78
C ALA A 86 -17.70 -6.05 28.77
N ARG A 87 -16.53 -6.53 28.33
CA ARG A 87 -15.32 -6.61 29.19
C ARG A 87 -14.64 -5.27 29.43
N LEU A 88 -14.82 -4.33 28.51
CA LEU A 88 -14.37 -2.94 28.68
C LEU A 88 -15.34 -2.10 29.50
N GLU A 89 -16.51 -2.65 29.87
CA GLU A 89 -17.59 -1.93 30.56
C GLU A 89 -18.02 -0.66 29.79
N LEU A 90 -17.85 -0.67 28.47
CA LEU A 90 -18.24 0.42 27.57
C LEU A 90 -19.66 0.16 27.07
N THR A 91 -20.47 1.21 26.95
CA THR A 91 -21.70 1.11 26.15
C THR A 91 -21.38 1.37 24.67
N GLU A 92 -22.13 0.73 23.77
CA GLU A 92 -22.04 0.95 22.32
C GLU A 92 -22.24 2.44 21.97
N GLU A 93 -23.09 3.12 22.74
CA GLU A 93 -23.32 4.56 22.67
C GLU A 93 -22.10 5.40 23.09
N GLN A 94 -21.35 5.01 24.13
CA GLN A 94 -20.11 5.69 24.54
C GLN A 94 -18.98 5.54 23.51
N MET A 95 -19.00 4.47 22.72
CA MET A 95 -18.05 4.30 21.62
C MET A 95 -18.39 5.17 20.41
N ALA A 96 -19.68 5.31 20.10
CA ALA A 96 -20.17 6.17 19.03
C ALA A 96 -20.05 7.67 19.39
N HIS A 97 -20.47 8.02 20.60
CA HIS A 97 -20.48 9.36 21.19
C HIS A 97 -19.62 9.39 22.45
N PRO A 98 -18.32 9.67 22.32
CA PRO A 98 -17.41 9.58 23.44
C PRO A 98 -17.60 10.75 24.39
N THR A 99 -18.03 10.49 25.62
CA THR A 99 -17.90 11.42 26.77
C THR A 99 -16.44 11.54 27.24
N LEU A 100 -15.49 11.39 26.31
CA LEU A 100 -14.05 11.36 26.58
C LEU A 100 -13.51 12.73 27.02
N GLU A 101 -14.26 13.81 26.80
CA GLU A 101 -13.89 15.17 27.22
C GLU A 101 -13.80 15.33 28.75
N ARG A 102 -14.42 14.42 29.51
CA ARG A 102 -14.44 14.48 30.98
C ARG A 102 -13.33 13.65 31.65
N MET A 103 -12.62 12.80 30.89
CA MET A 103 -11.62 11.89 31.45
C MET A 103 -10.24 12.55 31.57
N THR A 104 -9.53 12.26 32.66
CA THR A 104 -8.16 12.73 32.87
C THR A 104 -7.18 12.03 31.92
N ARG A 105 -6.00 12.62 31.70
CA ARG A 105 -4.95 12.03 30.85
C ARG A 105 -4.57 10.61 31.29
N GLN A 106 -4.53 10.36 32.60
CA GLN A 106 -4.19 9.05 33.15
C GLN A 106 -5.27 8.02 32.81
N GLU A 107 -6.54 8.41 32.94
CA GLU A 107 -7.69 7.58 32.60
C GLU A 107 -7.78 7.29 31.09
N LEU A 108 -7.53 8.29 30.24
CA LEU A 108 -7.44 8.10 28.78
C LEU A 108 -6.33 7.11 28.40
N ALA A 109 -5.18 7.16 29.09
CA ALA A 109 -4.07 6.25 28.85
C ALA A 109 -4.36 4.82 29.31
N THR A 110 -5.02 4.64 30.46
CA THR A 110 -5.47 3.32 30.94
C THR A 110 -6.50 2.72 30.00
N GLU A 111 -7.47 3.53 29.56
CA GLU A 111 -8.53 3.08 28.66
C GLU A 111 -7.96 2.69 27.29
N LYS A 112 -7.05 3.51 26.75
CA LYS A 112 -6.30 3.18 25.53
C LYS A 112 -5.56 1.85 25.65
N ARG A 113 -4.97 1.55 26.82
CA ARG A 113 -4.27 0.29 27.05
C ARG A 113 -5.24 -0.89 27.06
N ARG A 114 -6.39 -0.75 27.71
CA ARG A 114 -7.46 -1.77 27.75
C ARG A 114 -7.99 -2.06 26.35
N VAL A 115 -8.38 -1.04 25.58
CA VAL A 115 -8.85 -1.21 24.20
C VAL A 115 -7.80 -1.88 23.30
N LYS A 116 -6.53 -1.51 23.47
CA LYS A 116 -5.42 -2.14 22.72
C LYS A 116 -5.24 -3.62 23.09
N GLN A 117 -5.47 -4.00 24.34
CA GLN A 117 -5.42 -5.40 24.77
C GLN A 117 -6.54 -6.21 24.11
N GLU A 118 -7.74 -5.64 23.98
CA GLU A 118 -8.86 -6.30 23.29
C GLU A 118 -8.59 -6.51 21.80
N LEU A 119 -8.10 -5.49 21.09
CA LEU A 119 -7.71 -5.62 19.69
C LEU A 119 -6.62 -6.68 19.51
N LYS A 120 -5.64 -6.74 20.41
CA LYS A 120 -4.60 -7.79 20.39
C LYS A 120 -5.14 -9.18 20.68
N ARG A 121 -6.09 -9.31 21.61
CA ARG A 121 -6.74 -10.59 21.92
C ARG A 121 -7.48 -11.11 20.69
N TYR A 122 -8.17 -10.21 19.98
CA TYR A 122 -8.82 -10.55 18.72
C TYR A 122 -7.83 -11.05 17.67
N ASP A 123 -6.72 -10.33 17.44
CA ASP A 123 -5.68 -10.74 16.51
C ASP A 123 -5.03 -12.09 16.90
N ALA A 124 -4.87 -12.34 18.20
CA ALA A 124 -4.30 -13.58 18.72
C ALA A 124 -5.27 -14.77 18.56
N ASP A 125 -6.55 -14.57 18.85
CA ASP A 125 -7.59 -15.58 18.64
C ASP A 125 -7.74 -15.92 17.15
N PHE A 126 -7.71 -14.89 16.29
CA PHE A 126 -7.72 -15.06 14.84
C PHE A 126 -6.51 -15.88 14.37
N ARG A 127 -5.31 -15.49 14.82
CA ARG A 127 -4.07 -16.21 14.49
C ARG A 127 -4.08 -17.65 14.99
N ARG A 128 -4.66 -17.94 16.15
CA ARG A 128 -4.79 -19.30 16.65
C ARG A 128 -5.69 -20.17 15.76
N GLN A 129 -6.77 -19.60 15.23
CA GLN A 129 -7.71 -20.36 14.39
C GLN A 129 -7.27 -20.48 12.94
N PHE A 130 -6.76 -19.40 12.34
CA PHE A 130 -6.46 -19.35 10.90
C PHE A 130 -4.96 -19.38 10.59
N SER A 131 -4.09 -19.41 11.60
CA SER A 131 -2.62 -19.39 11.47
C SER A 131 -2.06 -18.19 10.67
N ARG A 132 -2.88 -17.16 10.47
CA ARG A 132 -2.53 -15.90 9.79
C ARG A 132 -3.09 -14.70 10.57
N LEU A 133 -2.74 -13.48 10.17
CA LEU A 133 -3.36 -12.27 10.74
C LEU A 133 -4.71 -11.97 10.07
N PRO A 134 -5.64 -11.30 10.78
CA PRO A 134 -6.91 -10.90 10.18
C PRO A 134 -6.71 -9.85 9.08
N SER A 135 -7.39 -10.05 7.95
CA SER A 135 -7.42 -9.14 6.80
C SER A 135 -8.23 -7.86 7.10
N HIS A 136 -8.33 -6.95 6.15
CA HIS A 136 -9.10 -5.73 6.33
C HIS A 136 -10.61 -5.99 6.52
N THR A 137 -11.20 -6.89 5.73
CA THR A 137 -12.62 -7.26 5.83
C THR A 137 -12.91 -7.97 7.15
N GLU A 138 -11.99 -8.81 7.62
CA GLU A 138 -12.12 -9.53 8.89
C GLU A 138 -11.92 -8.62 10.10
N LYS A 139 -11.26 -7.47 9.95
CA LYS A 139 -11.17 -6.43 10.99
C LYS A 139 -12.39 -5.53 11.05
N GLU A 140 -13.24 -5.55 10.03
CA GLU A 140 -14.43 -4.71 9.93
C GLU A 140 -15.38 -4.87 11.14
N PRO A 141 -15.66 -6.09 11.66
CA PRO A 141 -16.50 -6.25 12.84
C PRO A 141 -15.94 -5.57 14.09
N MET A 142 -14.61 -5.38 14.17
CA MET A 142 -13.93 -4.71 15.29
C MET A 142 -13.67 -3.22 15.03
N ARG A 143 -14.08 -2.70 13.85
CA ARG A 143 -13.87 -1.30 13.44
C ARG A 143 -14.34 -0.27 14.48
N PRO A 144 -15.45 -0.45 15.21
CA PRO A 144 -15.84 0.48 16.27
C PRO A 144 -14.75 0.66 17.34
N LEU A 145 -14.07 -0.41 17.76
CA LEU A 145 -12.96 -0.34 18.73
C LEU A 145 -11.70 0.31 18.14
N TYR A 146 -11.42 0.09 16.85
CA TYR A 146 -10.34 0.80 16.16
C TYR A 146 -10.56 2.31 16.09
N VAL A 147 -11.80 2.75 15.82
CA VAL A 147 -12.18 4.16 15.81
C VAL A 147 -12.07 4.75 17.22
N TYR A 148 -12.57 4.04 18.24
CA TYR A 148 -12.48 4.47 19.64
C TYR A 148 -11.02 4.61 20.11
N TYR A 149 -10.15 3.63 19.80
CA TYR A 149 -8.71 3.70 20.08
C TYR A 149 -8.03 4.90 19.39
N ARG A 150 -8.39 5.19 18.13
CA ARG A 150 -7.84 6.34 17.39
C ARG A 150 -8.24 7.66 18.06
N ARG A 151 -9.48 7.79 18.50
CA ARG A 151 -9.98 8.97 19.25
C ARG A 151 -9.24 9.15 20.58
N LEU A 152 -9.08 8.08 21.36
CA LEU A 152 -8.28 8.09 22.60
C LEU A 152 -6.85 8.56 22.36
N LYS A 153 -6.20 8.08 21.29
CA LYS A 153 -4.85 8.53 20.90
C LYS A 153 -4.82 10.02 20.57
N GLY A 154 -5.81 10.51 19.81
CA GLY A 154 -5.92 11.94 19.47
C GLY A 154 -6.04 12.83 20.69
N MET A 155 -6.89 12.48 21.65
CA MET A 155 -7.10 13.26 22.87
C MET A 155 -5.89 13.30 23.78
N ILE A 156 -5.14 12.19 23.90
CA ILE A 156 -3.88 12.18 24.64
C ILE A 156 -2.88 13.14 24.00
N THR A 157 -2.75 13.13 22.67
CA THR A 157 -1.87 14.05 21.94
C THR A 157 -2.30 15.51 22.11
N GLN A 158 -3.61 15.80 22.04
CA GLN A 158 -4.15 17.15 22.23
C GLN A 158 -3.86 17.66 23.66
N ALA A 159 -4.06 16.82 24.67
CA ALA A 159 -3.73 17.13 26.06
C ALA A 159 -2.22 17.39 26.26
N GLU A 160 -1.34 16.68 25.54
CA GLU A 160 0.11 16.91 25.57
C GLU A 160 0.52 18.23 24.90
N GLN A 161 -0.03 18.54 23.73
CA GLN A 161 0.23 19.78 23.00
C GLN A 161 -0.22 21.02 23.79
N SER A 162 -1.32 20.90 24.54
CA SER A 162 -1.87 21.98 25.37
C SER A 162 -0.96 22.33 26.55
N ARG A 163 -0.19 21.35 27.07
CA ARG A 163 0.84 21.61 28.10
C ARG A 163 2.09 22.23 27.51
N HIS A 164 2.44 21.88 26.28
CA HIS A 164 3.63 22.43 25.61
C HIS A 164 3.46 23.92 25.27
N ARG A 165 2.26 24.35 24.88
CA ARG A 165 1.95 25.78 24.63
C ARG A 165 1.94 26.66 25.88
N ARG A 166 1.82 26.09 27.09
CA ARG A 166 1.87 26.84 28.36
C ARG A 166 3.28 27.02 28.93
N SER A 167 4.30 26.42 28.31
CA SER A 167 5.70 26.47 28.75
C SER A 167 6.58 27.39 27.90
N GLY A 168 6.04 28.04 26.87
CA GLY A 168 6.75 28.99 26.01
C GLY A 168 6.01 30.31 25.96
N GLY A 169 6.28 31.20 26.90
CA GLY A 169 5.85 32.60 26.85
C GLY A 169 7.05 33.53 26.98
N SER A 170 7.22 34.43 26.01
CA SER A 170 7.60 35.85 26.20
C SER A 170 7.95 36.53 24.87
N GLY A 171 7.40 37.72 24.65
CA GLY A 171 7.58 38.62 23.50
C GLY A 171 6.23 39.21 23.05
N ASP A 172 5.57 40.05 23.86
CA ASP A 172 5.72 41.52 23.94
C ASP A 172 5.11 42.20 22.68
N GLU A 173 3.85 42.68 22.73
CA GLU A 173 3.41 44.09 22.93
C GLU A 173 3.93 45.05 21.81
N SER A 174 3.17 45.92 21.13
CA SER A 174 1.87 46.56 21.38
C SER A 174 1.31 47.23 20.09
N ARG A 175 -0.01 47.49 20.11
CA ARG A 175 -0.69 48.81 19.89
C ARG A 175 -1.08 49.39 18.50
N PHE A 176 -2.26 50.05 18.59
CA PHE A 176 -2.97 51.02 17.74
C PHE A 176 -3.83 50.43 16.60
N GLY A 177 -5.17 50.49 16.68
CA GLY A 177 -6.04 51.69 16.63
C GLY A 177 -6.63 51.74 15.21
N GLN A 178 -7.91 51.86 14.89
CA GLN A 178 -8.95 52.74 15.39
C GLN A 178 -10.30 52.24 14.79
N ARG A 179 -11.39 52.53 15.48
CA ARG A 179 -12.77 52.33 15.04
C ARG A 179 -13.26 53.62 14.40
N GLU A 180 -13.74 53.59 13.16
CA GLU A 180 -14.69 54.57 12.63
C GLU A 180 -15.73 53.88 11.73
N SER A 181 -16.85 54.57 11.59
CA SER A 181 -18.19 54.06 11.36
C SER A 181 -18.77 54.48 10.01
N LEU A 182 -19.78 53.71 9.58
CA LEU A 182 -20.92 54.07 8.73
C LEU A 182 -20.70 54.47 7.25
N ALA A 183 -21.42 53.68 6.43
CA ALA A 183 -22.21 54.05 5.25
C ALA A 183 -21.56 54.08 3.86
N THR A 184 -22.21 53.30 2.98
CA THR A 184 -22.50 53.53 1.54
C THR A 184 -21.92 52.49 0.59
N ILE A 185 -22.80 51.61 0.12
CA ILE A 185 -22.65 50.69 -1.03
C ILE A 185 -22.77 51.54 -2.32
N PRO A 186 -21.90 51.33 -3.32
CA PRO A 186 -22.36 50.61 -4.51
C PRO A 186 -21.37 49.53 -4.98
N ASP A 187 -21.89 48.30 -5.06
CA ASP A 187 -21.83 47.42 -6.23
C ASP A 187 -20.55 47.46 -7.10
N LEU A 188 -19.61 46.56 -6.79
CA LEU A 188 -18.57 46.08 -7.70
C LEU A 188 -18.05 44.74 -7.17
N GLU A 189 -18.71 43.66 -7.58
CA GLU A 189 -18.29 42.28 -7.34
C GLU A 189 -16.96 41.96 -8.05
N ASP A 190 -15.84 42.09 -7.37
CA ASP A 190 -14.69 41.20 -7.59
C ASP A 190 -13.64 41.36 -6.48
N THR A 191 -13.88 40.70 -5.34
CA THR A 191 -12.87 40.65 -4.28
C THR A 191 -11.80 39.60 -4.63
N PRO A 192 -10.49 39.91 -4.54
CA PRO A 192 -9.40 38.97 -4.86
C PRO A 192 -9.38 37.71 -3.97
N ARG A 193 -10.19 37.68 -2.91
CA ARG A 193 -10.41 36.54 -2.02
C ARG A 193 -11.38 35.50 -2.63
N ALA A 194 -12.40 35.93 -3.38
CA ALA A 194 -13.33 35.03 -4.07
C ALA A 194 -12.66 34.32 -5.25
N ARG A 195 -11.83 35.04 -6.03
CA ARG A 195 -11.04 34.46 -7.13
C ARG A 195 -10.07 33.36 -6.68
N ARG A 196 -9.47 33.50 -5.49
CA ARG A 196 -8.59 32.46 -4.91
C ARG A 196 -9.36 31.23 -4.45
N ALA A 197 -10.53 31.41 -3.84
CA ALA A 197 -11.38 30.29 -3.42
C ALA A 197 -11.89 29.49 -4.62
N HIS A 198 -12.34 30.16 -5.68
CA HIS A 198 -12.81 29.52 -6.91
C HIS A 198 -11.71 28.69 -7.60
N ASN A 199 -10.47 29.18 -7.61
CA ASN A 199 -9.34 28.46 -8.21
C ASN A 199 -8.98 27.19 -7.41
N VAL A 200 -9.06 27.24 -6.07
CA VAL A 200 -8.82 26.07 -5.22
C VAL A 200 -9.93 25.03 -5.40
N GLU A 201 -11.19 25.45 -5.51
CA GLU A 201 -12.33 24.57 -5.71
C GLU A 201 -12.30 23.86 -7.08
N GLU A 202 -11.90 24.59 -8.13
CA GLU A 202 -11.66 24.02 -9.46
C GLU A 202 -10.48 23.02 -9.46
N GLN A 203 -9.40 23.32 -8.72
CA GLN A 203 -8.28 22.40 -8.54
C GLN A 203 -8.68 21.13 -7.78
N ILE A 204 -9.49 21.23 -6.72
CA ILE A 204 -10.00 20.07 -5.98
C ILE A 204 -10.85 19.21 -6.91
N THR A 205 -11.79 19.82 -7.65
CA THR A 205 -12.67 19.10 -8.59
C THR A 205 -11.85 18.37 -9.67
N GLY A 206 -10.83 19.02 -10.23
CA GLY A 206 -9.94 18.40 -11.21
C GLY A 206 -9.12 17.24 -10.65
N LEU A 207 -8.64 17.35 -9.41
CA LEU A 207 -7.92 16.27 -8.73
C LEU A 207 -8.84 15.10 -8.36
N GLU A 208 -10.10 15.36 -7.97
CA GLU A 208 -11.11 14.33 -7.72
C GLU A 208 -11.44 13.54 -8.99
N ALA A 209 -11.67 14.22 -10.11
CA ALA A 209 -11.91 13.55 -11.40
C ALA A 209 -10.69 12.70 -11.86
N ARG A 210 -9.47 13.21 -11.66
CA ARG A 210 -8.24 12.46 -11.95
C ARG A 210 -8.11 11.24 -11.04
N LEU A 211 -8.42 11.37 -9.76
CA LEU A 211 -8.39 10.26 -8.81
C LEU A 211 -9.35 9.15 -9.23
N GLU A 212 -10.57 9.51 -9.61
CA GLU A 212 -11.58 8.55 -10.09
C GLU A 212 -11.09 7.81 -11.36
N SER A 213 -10.54 8.54 -12.33
CA SER A 213 -9.98 7.95 -13.54
C SER A 213 -8.85 6.94 -13.24
N LEU A 214 -7.91 7.31 -12.37
CA LEU A 214 -6.81 6.43 -11.95
C LEU A 214 -7.31 5.20 -11.18
N GLN A 215 -8.35 5.34 -10.35
CA GLN A 215 -8.97 4.23 -9.63
C GLN A 215 -9.66 3.24 -10.59
N ASN A 216 -10.35 3.75 -11.60
CA ASN A 216 -10.97 2.92 -12.64
C ASN A 216 -9.91 2.15 -13.45
N GLU A 217 -8.84 2.82 -13.88
CA GLU A 217 -7.73 2.18 -14.60
C GLU A 217 -7.03 1.13 -13.73
N LYS A 218 -6.78 1.43 -12.45
CA LYS A 218 -6.24 0.46 -11.48
C LYS A 218 -7.16 -0.76 -11.35
N GLY A 219 -8.48 -0.55 -11.33
CA GLY A 219 -9.47 -1.62 -11.30
C GLY A 219 -9.36 -2.54 -12.51
N HIS A 220 -9.26 -1.97 -13.71
CA HIS A 220 -9.11 -2.72 -14.96
C HIS A 220 -7.82 -3.56 -14.97
N VAL A 221 -6.67 -2.94 -14.67
CA VAL A 221 -5.38 -3.64 -14.62
C VAL A 221 -5.40 -4.75 -13.57
N ARG A 222 -6.05 -4.53 -12.42
CA ARG A 222 -6.21 -5.55 -11.37
C ARG A 222 -6.97 -6.78 -11.88
N GLN A 223 -8.04 -6.59 -12.66
CA GLN A 223 -8.80 -7.72 -13.23
C GLN A 223 -7.93 -8.54 -14.19
N THR A 224 -7.11 -7.88 -15.02
CA THR A 224 -6.18 -8.56 -15.93
C THR A 224 -5.14 -9.38 -15.16
N LEU A 225 -4.55 -8.81 -14.11
CA LEU A 225 -3.60 -9.51 -13.24
C LEU A 225 -4.24 -10.72 -12.54
N GLN A 226 -5.49 -10.58 -12.07
CA GLN A 226 -6.23 -11.66 -11.44
C GLN A 226 -6.52 -12.80 -12.43
N ALA A 227 -7.03 -12.49 -13.62
CA ALA A 227 -7.32 -13.49 -14.65
C ALA A 227 -6.06 -14.28 -15.04
N PHE A 228 -4.90 -13.61 -15.13
CA PHE A 228 -3.64 -14.30 -15.36
C PHE A 228 -3.25 -15.22 -14.21
N GLN A 229 -3.37 -14.73 -12.96
CA GLN A 229 -3.04 -15.52 -11.78
C GLN A 229 -3.92 -16.78 -11.67
N GLU A 230 -5.22 -16.68 -11.95
CA GLU A 230 -6.15 -17.82 -11.95
C GLU A 230 -5.75 -18.86 -12.98
N ARG A 231 -5.46 -18.44 -14.23
CA ARG A 231 -4.96 -19.32 -15.29
C ARG A 231 -3.64 -19.97 -14.90
N PHE A 232 -2.71 -19.19 -14.36
CA PHE A 232 -1.40 -19.68 -13.95
C PHE A 232 -1.49 -20.78 -12.88
N VAL A 233 -2.34 -20.58 -11.86
CA VAL A 233 -2.56 -21.58 -10.80
C VAL A 233 -3.23 -22.83 -11.37
N SER A 234 -4.19 -22.68 -12.26
CA SER A 234 -4.88 -23.80 -12.92
C SER A 234 -3.92 -24.64 -13.77
N GLU A 235 -2.99 -24.00 -14.47
CA GLU A 235 -2.04 -24.69 -15.38
C GLU A 235 -0.83 -25.28 -14.64
N ASN A 236 -0.30 -24.56 -13.66
CA ASN A 236 0.98 -24.90 -13.02
C ASN A 236 0.82 -25.54 -11.64
N ASN A 237 -0.41 -25.62 -11.12
CA ASN A 237 -0.73 -26.10 -9.76
C ASN A 237 0.10 -25.42 -8.66
N ARG A 238 0.58 -24.20 -8.91
CA ARG A 238 1.39 -23.41 -7.99
C ARG A 238 1.09 -21.93 -8.16
N LYS A 239 1.33 -21.16 -7.10
CA LYS A 239 1.30 -19.70 -7.18
C LYS A 239 2.54 -19.18 -7.92
N ILE A 240 2.39 -18.01 -8.51
CA ILE A 240 3.49 -17.19 -9.08
C ILE A 240 4.49 -16.92 -7.95
N ARG A 241 5.75 -17.31 -8.15
CA ARG A 241 6.83 -17.12 -7.17
C ARG A 241 8.07 -16.47 -7.78
N PHE A 242 8.28 -16.69 -9.07
CA PHE A 242 9.48 -16.28 -9.76
C PHE A 242 9.19 -15.15 -10.73
N HIS A 243 10.18 -14.30 -10.98
CA HIS A 243 10.05 -13.21 -11.95
C HIS A 243 9.71 -13.75 -13.35
N LYS A 244 10.23 -14.93 -13.70
CA LYS A 244 9.92 -15.63 -14.95
C LYS A 244 8.42 -15.90 -15.14
N ASP A 245 7.69 -16.12 -14.06
CA ASP A 245 6.25 -16.43 -14.07
C ASP A 245 5.41 -15.20 -14.44
N ILE A 246 5.90 -13.98 -14.17
CA ILE A 246 5.19 -12.73 -14.43
C ILE A 246 5.60 -12.05 -15.74
N LEU A 247 6.65 -12.53 -16.42
CA LEU A 247 7.10 -11.94 -17.69
C LEU A 247 5.96 -11.75 -18.71
N PRO A 248 4.99 -12.68 -18.87
CA PRO A 248 3.89 -12.50 -19.82
C PRO A 248 2.97 -11.30 -19.50
N ILE A 249 2.96 -10.82 -18.25
CA ILE A 249 2.10 -9.74 -17.76
C ILE A 249 2.89 -8.63 -17.04
N GLU A 250 4.19 -8.53 -17.32
CA GLU A 250 5.08 -7.63 -16.61
C GLU A 250 4.66 -6.16 -16.80
N ARG A 251 4.20 -5.82 -18.01
CA ARG A 251 3.75 -4.47 -18.35
C ARG A 251 2.56 -4.05 -17.50
N GLU A 252 1.56 -4.91 -17.40
CA GLU A 252 0.34 -4.70 -16.61
C GLU A 252 0.69 -4.61 -15.12
N TYR A 253 1.62 -5.45 -14.65
CA TYR A 253 2.10 -5.39 -13.27
C TYR A 253 2.78 -4.04 -12.95
N ARG A 254 3.68 -3.57 -13.83
CA ARG A 254 4.32 -2.25 -13.69
C ARG A 254 3.31 -1.12 -13.72
N MET A 255 2.31 -1.19 -14.61
CA MET A 255 1.22 -0.22 -14.67
C MET A 255 0.44 -0.16 -13.36
N TYR A 256 0.06 -1.30 -12.78
CA TYR A 256 -0.65 -1.35 -11.49
C TYR A 256 0.14 -0.65 -10.38
N LYS A 257 1.46 -0.89 -10.33
CA LYS A 257 2.35 -0.26 -9.35
C LYS A 257 2.39 1.26 -9.53
N ASN A 258 2.58 1.73 -10.76
CA ASN A 258 2.60 3.16 -11.09
C ASN A 258 1.27 3.84 -10.73
N LEU A 259 0.14 3.22 -11.08
CA LEU A 259 -1.20 3.74 -10.75
C LEU A 259 -1.41 3.87 -9.23
N LYS A 260 -0.91 2.90 -8.45
CA LYS A 260 -0.98 2.94 -6.99
C LYS A 260 -0.16 4.11 -6.42
N GLU A 261 1.04 4.33 -6.92
CA GLU A 261 1.90 5.46 -6.52
C GLU A 261 1.27 6.79 -6.91
N GLU A 262 0.67 6.88 -8.10
CA GLU A 262 0.00 8.08 -8.59
C GLU A 262 -1.25 8.43 -7.79
N ILE A 263 -2.10 7.44 -7.48
CA ILE A 263 -3.26 7.60 -6.59
C ILE A 263 -2.82 8.14 -5.23
N ALA A 264 -1.78 7.56 -4.62
CA ALA A 264 -1.29 8.01 -3.32
C ALA A 264 -0.80 9.47 -3.36
N LYS A 265 -0.17 9.88 -4.47
CA LYS A 265 0.26 11.26 -4.70
C LYS A 265 -0.92 12.21 -4.84
N VAL A 266 -1.91 11.88 -5.67
CA VAL A 266 -3.12 12.69 -5.87
C VAL A 266 -3.91 12.82 -4.58
N GLU A 267 -4.10 11.73 -3.84
CA GLU A 267 -4.77 11.78 -2.52
C GLU A 267 -4.04 12.67 -1.52
N SER A 268 -2.70 12.71 -1.55
CA SER A 268 -1.94 13.61 -0.69
C SER A 268 -2.20 15.07 -1.06
N GLN A 269 -2.12 15.41 -2.35
CA GLN A 269 -2.39 16.76 -2.83
C GLN A 269 -3.82 17.21 -2.48
N LEU A 270 -4.77 16.30 -2.57
CA LEU A 270 -6.18 16.54 -2.25
C LEU A 270 -6.40 16.77 -0.75
N ARG A 271 -5.65 16.05 0.11
CA ARG A 271 -5.65 16.31 1.56
C ARG A 271 -5.04 17.67 1.90
N ASP A 272 -3.96 18.05 1.23
CA ASP A 272 -3.27 19.32 1.49
C ASP A 272 -4.11 20.54 1.07
N LEU A 273 -4.91 20.43 0.00
CA LEU A 273 -5.81 21.49 -0.46
C LEU A 273 -7.11 21.60 0.36
N LYS A 274 -7.50 20.54 1.09
CA LYS A 274 -8.71 20.53 1.93
C LYS A 274 -8.46 20.95 3.39
N ASN A 275 -7.20 21.08 3.81
CA ASN A 275 -6.78 21.53 5.15
C ASN A 275 -6.43 23.02 5.18
#